data_AF-A0A967SVQ2-F1
#
_entry.id   AF-A0A967SVQ2-F1
#
_cell.length_a   1.000
_cell.length_b   1.000
_cell.length_c   1.000
_cell.angle_alpha   90.00
_cell.angle_beta   90.00
_cell.angle_gamma   90.00
#
_symmetry.space_group_name_H-M   'P 1'
#
loop_
_entity.id
_entity.type
_entity.pdbx_description
1 polymer ?
#
loop_
_entity_poly.entity_id
_entity_poly.type
_entity_poly.pdbx_seq_one_letter_code
_entity_poly.pdbx_strand_id
1 'polypeptide(L)'
;MREKADMKQDSAWKDVLDALFPEFMQFFFPDIHRDIDWQKGFQFLDKELQKLIKDSKTGKRFVDKLVKVNLLDGSEELLLIHVPA
;
A
#
# COMPACT_ATOMS: atom_id res chain seq x y z
N MET A 1 -10.45 -20.30 19.04
CA MET A 1 -11.15 -19.69 17.90
C MET A 1 -10.69 -18.23 17.73
N ARG A 2 -9.43 -17.98 17.35
CA ARG A 2 -8.88 -16.63 17.12
C ARG A 2 -8.44 -16.42 15.67
N GLU A 3 -8.02 -17.47 14.97
CA GLU A 3 -7.56 -17.40 13.56
C GLU A 3 -8.61 -16.92 12.54
N LYS A 4 -9.91 -17.18 12.78
CA LYS A 4 -10.96 -16.80 11.81
C LYS A 4 -11.39 -15.33 11.87
N ALA A 5 -11.05 -14.61 12.94
CA ALA A 5 -11.39 -13.19 13.08
C ALA A 5 -10.35 -12.30 12.39
N ASP A 6 -9.06 -12.60 12.55
CA ASP A 6 -7.95 -11.86 11.93
C ASP A 6 -8.02 -11.87 10.39
N MET A 7 -8.30 -13.02 9.77
CA MET A 7 -8.38 -13.11 8.31
C MET A 7 -9.46 -12.23 7.66
N LYS A 8 -10.51 -11.87 8.40
CA LYS A 8 -11.64 -11.09 7.88
C LYS A 8 -11.45 -9.58 8.08
N GLN A 9 -10.62 -9.19 9.04
CA GLN A 9 -10.32 -7.79 9.32
C GLN A 9 -9.19 -7.27 8.42
N ASP A 10 -8.21 -8.13 8.13
CA ASP A 10 -7.15 -7.86 7.15
C ASP A 10 -7.71 -7.60 5.74
N SER A 11 -8.80 -8.27 5.35
CA SER A 11 -9.41 -8.06 4.05
C SER A 11 -10.10 -6.70 3.94
N ALA A 12 -10.76 -6.24 5.01
CA ALA A 12 -11.49 -4.98 4.98
C ALA A 12 -10.57 -3.76 4.82
N TRP A 13 -9.42 -3.75 5.51
CA TRP A 13 -8.44 -2.67 5.36
C TRP A 13 -7.77 -2.66 3.98
N LYS A 14 -7.58 -3.84 3.36
CA LYS A 14 -7.07 -3.93 1.99
C LYS A 14 -8.08 -3.38 0.99
N ASP A 15 -9.36 -3.73 1.14
CA ASP A 15 -10.43 -3.20 0.29
C ASP A 15 -10.56 -1.68 0.44
N VAL A 16 -10.42 -1.15 1.66
CA VAL A 16 -10.40 0.30 1.92
C VAL A 16 -9.21 0.96 1.23
N LEU A 17 -8.00 0.39 1.33
CA LEU A 17 -6.84 0.93 0.63
C LEU A 17 -7.02 0.89 -0.89
N ASP A 18 -7.62 -0.16 -1.45
CA ASP A 18 -7.87 -0.23 -2.89
C ASP A 18 -8.89 0.81 -3.37
N ALA A 19 -9.92 1.07 -2.57
CA ALA A 19 -11.00 1.99 -2.95
C ALA A 19 -10.70 3.46 -2.61
N LEU A 20 -9.94 3.72 -1.54
CA LEU A 20 -9.80 5.04 -0.92
C LEU A 20 -8.32 5.40 -0.65
N PHE A 21 -7.42 5.00 -1.56
CA PHE A 21 -5.99 5.26 -1.38
C PHE A 21 -5.64 6.76 -1.27
N PRO A 22 -6.16 7.65 -2.14
CA PRO A 22 -5.88 9.09 -2.00
C PRO A 22 -6.35 9.64 -0.66
N GLU A 23 -7.57 9.30 -0.24
CA GLU A 23 -8.16 9.75 1.02
C GLU A 23 -7.39 9.20 2.23
N PHE A 24 -6.92 7.96 2.15
CA PHE A 24 -6.05 7.35 3.16
C PHE A 24 -4.74 8.12 3.29
N MET A 25 -4.08 8.42 2.16
CA MET A 25 -2.84 9.20 2.16
C MET A 25 -3.07 10.61 2.67
N GLN A 26 -4.19 11.24 2.30
CA GLN A 26 -4.55 12.58 2.78
C GLN A 26 -4.73 12.61 4.30
N PHE A 27 -5.35 11.57 4.86
CA PHE A 27 -5.66 11.52 6.29
C PHE A 27 -4.45 11.16 7.15
N PHE A 28 -3.69 10.12 6.77
CA PHE A 28 -2.59 9.61 7.58
C PHE A 28 -1.22 10.22 7.23
N PHE A 29 -1.02 10.63 5.98
CA PHE A 29 0.27 11.12 5.45
C PHE A 29 0.08 12.40 4.62
N PRO A 30 -0.48 13.47 5.20
CA PRO A 30 -0.88 14.67 4.46
C PRO A 30 0.28 15.35 3.72
N ASP A 31 1.50 15.27 4.24
CA ASP A 31 2.69 15.82 3.59
C ASP A 31 3.05 15.03 2.33
N ILE A 32 3.12 13.70 2.42
CA ILE A 32 3.37 12.83 1.26
C ILE A 32 2.26 12.97 0.23
N HIS A 33 1.00 13.05 0.68
CA HIS A 33 -0.13 13.26 -0.22
C HIS A 33 0.00 14.55 -1.05
N ARG A 34 0.56 15.62 -0.47
CA ARG A 34 0.75 16.89 -1.19
C ARG A 34 1.79 16.81 -2.29
N ASP A 35 2.76 15.91 -2.15
CA ASP A 35 3.85 15.75 -3.12
C ASP A 35 3.46 14.83 -4.29
N ILE A 36 2.40 14.02 -4.14
CA ILE A 36 1.90 13.11 -5.17
C ILE A 36 1.09 13.85 -6.24
N ASP A 37 1.42 13.59 -7.50
CA ASP A 37 0.65 14.00 -8.67
C ASP A 37 -0.54 13.06 -8.89
N TRP A 38 -1.66 13.37 -8.22
CA TRP A 38 -2.90 12.61 -8.34
C TRP A 38 -3.54 12.67 -9.74
N GLN A 39 -3.16 13.63 -10.61
CA GLN A 39 -3.67 13.69 -11.98
C GLN A 39 -3.06 12.59 -12.85
N LYS A 40 -1.79 12.25 -12.62
CA LYS A 40 -1.14 11.08 -13.26
C LYS A 40 -1.62 9.76 -12.66
N GLY A 41 -2.16 9.79 -11.46
CA GLY A 41 -2.65 8.62 -10.73
C GLY A 41 -1.53 7.78 -10.13
N PHE A 42 -1.91 6.60 -9.67
CA PHE A 42 -1.03 5.66 -8.98
C PHE A 42 -1.33 4.22 -9.43
N GLN A 43 -0.38 3.32 -9.19
CA GLN A 43 -0.50 1.92 -9.58
C GLN A 43 -0.16 0.98 -8.42
N PHE A 44 -1.07 0.07 -8.10
CA PHE A 44 -0.77 -1.04 -7.19
C PHE A 44 0.09 -2.10 -7.90
N LEU A 45 1.21 -2.44 -7.27
CA LEU A 45 2.19 -3.41 -7.75
C LEU A 45 2.17 -4.68 -6.91
N ASP A 46 0.97 -5.17 -6.58
CA ASP A 46 0.78 -6.33 -5.69
C ASP A 46 1.39 -7.62 -6.25
N LYS A 47 1.38 -7.79 -7.58
CA LYS A 47 1.96 -8.97 -8.25
C LYS A 47 3.48 -8.95 -8.19
N GLU A 48 4.08 -7.79 -8.38
CA GLU A 48 5.52 -7.55 -8.31
C GLU A 48 6.00 -7.70 -6.87
N LEU A 49 5.25 -7.14 -5.91
CA LEU A 49 5.50 -7.32 -4.48
C LEU A 49 5.50 -8.81 -4.10
N GLN A 50 4.52 -9.59 -4.56
CA GLN A 50 4.49 -11.03 -4.30
C GLN A 50 5.70 -11.78 -4.89
N LYS A 51 6.25 -11.34 -6.03
CA LYS A 51 7.49 -11.93 -6.59
C LYS A 51 8.71 -11.56 -5.73
N LEU A 52 8.86 -10.29 -5.37
CA LEU A 52 9.95 -9.80 -4.53
C LEU A 52 9.98 -10.51 -3.15
N ILE A 53 8.82 -10.68 -2.53
CA ILE A 53 8.70 -11.36 -1.24
C ILE A 53 9.04 -12.85 -1.36
N LYS A 54 8.65 -13.53 -2.45
CA LYS A 54 8.96 -14.95 -2.68
C LYS A 54 10.47 -15.20 -2.82
N ASP A 55 11.19 -14.26 -3.42
CA ASP A 55 12.64 -14.37 -3.59
C ASP A 55 13.40 -14.01 -2.30
N SER A 56 12.80 -13.23 -1.39
CA SER A 56 13.35 -12.97 -0.06
C SER A 56 13.08 -14.15 0.90
N LYS A 57 14.05 -15.06 1.02
CA LYS A 57 13.99 -16.21 1.96
C LYS A 57 14.03 -15.84 3.46
N THR A 58 14.01 -14.55 3.81
CA THR A 58 14.23 -14.08 5.19
C THR A 58 13.05 -13.22 5.62
N GLY A 59 12.28 -13.73 6.58
CA GLY A 59 10.96 -13.25 6.93
C GLY A 59 10.88 -11.81 7.42
N LYS A 60 9.81 -11.14 6.97
CA LYS A 60 8.80 -10.49 7.81
C LYS A 60 7.61 -10.12 6.92
N ARG A 61 6.47 -10.78 7.18
CA ARG A 61 5.22 -10.74 6.40
C ARG A 61 4.38 -9.52 6.76
N PHE A 62 4.89 -8.33 6.48
CA PHE A 62 4.23 -7.10 6.92
C PHE A 62 4.19 -6.07 5.80
N VAL A 63 4.08 -6.47 4.54
CA VAL A 63 3.79 -5.51 3.47
C VAL A 63 2.47 -5.93 2.87
N ASP A 64 1.47 -5.07 3.01
CA ASP A 64 0.13 -5.34 2.53
C ASP A 64 -0.07 -4.83 1.12
N LYS A 65 0.53 -3.67 0.79
CA LYS A 65 0.47 -3.05 -0.54
C LYS A 65 1.76 -2.35 -0.92
N LEU A 66 2.11 -2.46 -2.20
CA LEU A 66 3.17 -1.68 -2.85
C LEU A 66 2.50 -0.78 -3.88
N VAL A 67 2.69 0.53 -3.77
CA VAL A 67 2.05 1.52 -4.64
C VAL A 67 3.12 2.34 -5.34
N LYS A 68 3.08 2.38 -6.67
CA LYS A 68 3.87 3.30 -7.46
C LYS A 68 3.10 4.62 -7.61
N VAL A 69 3.76 5.72 -7.26
CA VAL A 69 3.20 7.07 -7.38
C VAL A 69 4.12 7.94 -8.22
N ASN A 70 3.53 8.92 -8.89
CA ASN A 70 4.28 10.01 -9.53
C ASN A 70 4.26 11.20 -8.58
N LEU A 71 5.39 11.85 -8.39
CA LEU A 71 5.47 13.10 -7.63
C LEU A 71 5.33 14.31 -8.56
N LEU A 72 4.97 15.46 -7.96
CA LEU A 72 4.82 16.73 -8.66
C LEU A 72 6.12 17.25 -9.27
N ASP A 73 7.28 16.82 -8.74
CA ASP A 73 8.60 17.14 -9.31
C ASP A 73 8.94 16.30 -10.55
N GLY A 74 8.05 15.37 -10.94
CA GLY A 74 8.21 14.48 -12.09
C GLY A 74 8.94 13.18 -11.80
N SER A 75 9.41 12.96 -10.56
CA SER A 75 10.00 11.68 -10.14
C SER A 75 8.94 10.60 -9.90
N GLU A 76 9.37 9.35 -9.96
CA GLU A 76 8.54 8.18 -9.63
C GLU A 76 9.05 7.55 -8.34
N GLU A 77 8.14 7.32 -7.39
CA GLU A 77 8.47 6.75 -6.09
C GLU A 77 7.61 5.53 -5.77
N LEU A 78 8.13 4.68 -4.88
CA LEU A 78 7.46 3.46 -4.41
C LEU A 78 7.08 3.58 -2.94
N LEU A 79 5.79 3.50 -2.66
CA LEU A 79 5.23 3.50 -1.32
C LEU A 79 4.96 2.06 -0.86
N LEU A 80 5.63 1.65 0.21
CA LEU A 80 5.39 0.39 0.90
C LEU A 80 4.46 0.63 2.08
N ILE A 81 3.27 0.05 2.03
CA ILE A 81 2.23 0.25 3.04
C ILE A 81 2.01 -1.04 3.79
N HIS A 82 2.17 -0.95 5.11
CA HIS A 82 1.81 -2.00 6.05
C HIS A 82 0.64 -1.51 6.90
N VAL A 83 -0.40 -2.32 6.98
CA VAL A 83 -1.47 -2.10 7.95
C VAL A 83 -1.31 -3.15 9.04
N PRO A 84 -1.03 -2.75 10.29
CA PRO A 84 -1.00 -3.71 11.40
C PRO A 84 -2.40 -4.30 11.62
N ALA A 85 -2.46 -5.62 11.71
CA ALA A 85 -3.64 -6.40 12.10
C ALA A 85 -3.92 -6.25 13.60
#